data_AF-A0A0R3RFN4-F1
#
_entry.id   AF-A0A0R3RFN4-F1
#
_cell.length_a   1.000
_cell.length_b   1.000
_cell.length_c   1.000
_cell.angle_alpha   90.00
_cell.angle_beta   90.00
_cell.angle_gamma   90.00
#
_symmetry.space_group_name_H-M   'P 1'
#
loop_
_entity.id
_entity.type
_entity.pdbx_description
1 polymer ?
#
loop_
_entity_poly.entity_id
_entity_poly.type
_entity_poly.pdbx_seq_one_letter_code
_entity_poly.pdbx_strand_id
1 'polypeptide(L)'
;KRLTRKVLECLVCYDGADCLQTRSCNECNGIGCIRMKSYNTEHIHTIALTCLPYATRTYQLEPAGCRISLSGESEHCICYDFDYCNHATASSLFSFKLVSIVIFVINVTISFTLSHSL
;
A
#
# COMPACT_ATOMS: atom_id res chain seq x y z
N LYS A 1 2.43 -7.38 -32.91
CA LYS A 1 2.03 -7.57 -31.49
C LYS A 1 3.29 -7.42 -30.63
N ARG A 2 3.47 -6.27 -29.97
CA ARG A 2 4.69 -5.95 -29.20
C ARG A 2 4.54 -6.59 -27.81
N LEU A 3 5.18 -7.73 -27.58
CA LEU A 3 5.37 -8.24 -26.22
C LEU A 3 6.41 -7.33 -25.55
N THR A 4 5.95 -6.30 -24.85
CA THR A 4 6.76 -5.65 -23.84
C THR A 4 7.02 -6.70 -22.75
N ARG A 5 8.23 -7.27 -22.75
CA ARG A 5 8.77 -7.91 -21.54
C ARG A 5 8.73 -6.82 -20.47
N LYS A 6 7.74 -6.82 -19.59
CA LYS A 6 7.86 -6.15 -18.30
C LYS A 6 9.10 -6.77 -17.67
N VAL A 7 10.18 -5.99 -17.59
CA VAL A 7 11.29 -6.33 -16.70
C VAL A 7 10.61 -6.48 -15.34
N LEU A 8 10.60 -7.70 -14.82
CA LEU A 8 10.03 -7.98 -13.51
C LEU A 8 11.06 -7.43 -12.53
N GLU A 9 10.86 -6.18 -12.12
CA GLU A 9 11.72 -5.54 -11.14
C GLU A 9 11.61 -6.32 -9.83
N CYS A 10 12.77 -6.71 -9.30
CA CYS A 10 12.85 -7.27 -7.97
C CYS A 10 12.57 -6.14 -6.98
N LEU A 11 11.64 -6.38 -6.07
CA LEU A 11 11.32 -5.45 -4.99
C LEU A 11 11.96 -5.96 -3.69
N VAL A 12 12.52 -5.03 -2.92
CA VAL A 12 12.91 -5.28 -1.53
C VAL A 12 11.71 -4.98 -0.64
N CYS A 13 11.38 -5.86 0.29
CA CYS A 13 10.25 -5.69 1.21
C CYS A 13 10.67 -5.94 2.64
N TYR A 14 9.89 -5.46 3.60
CA TYR A 14 10.05 -5.86 4.99
C TYR A 14 9.56 -7.30 5.22
N ASP A 15 10.28 -8.02 6.07
CA ASP A 15 9.98 -9.39 6.48
C ASP A 15 10.01 -9.53 8.01
N GLY A 16 8.98 -10.16 8.57
CA GLY A 16 8.84 -10.37 10.01
C GLY A 16 7.46 -10.00 10.56
N ALA A 17 7.28 -10.18 11.88
CA ALA A 17 6.03 -9.91 12.59
C ALA A 17 6.22 -8.83 13.65
N ASP A 18 5.26 -7.90 13.75
CA ASP A 18 5.22 -6.74 14.66
C ASP A 18 6.53 -5.95 14.77
N CYS A 19 7.35 -6.00 13.73
CA CYS A 19 8.71 -5.50 13.72
C CYS A 19 8.83 -4.03 13.28
N LEU A 20 7.73 -3.45 12.76
CA LEU A 20 7.70 -2.07 12.26
C LEU A 20 7.93 -1.05 13.37
N GLN A 21 7.32 -1.27 14.54
CA GLN A 21 7.39 -0.32 15.65
C GLN A 21 8.79 -0.31 16.30
N THR A 22 9.42 -1.49 16.34
CA THR A 22 10.78 -1.66 16.87
C THR A 22 11.87 -1.46 15.81
N ARG A 23 11.48 -1.26 14.53
CA ARG A 23 12.38 -1.17 13.37
C ARG A 23 13.36 -2.35 13.28
N SER A 24 12.87 -3.53 13.65
CA SER A 24 13.64 -4.77 13.69
C SER A 24 13.29 -5.74 12.56
N CYS A 25 12.52 -5.27 11.57
CA CYS A 25 12.16 -6.09 10.43
C CYS A 25 13.39 -6.45 9.63
N ASN A 26 13.44 -7.70 9.18
CA ASN A 26 14.40 -8.11 8.17
C ASN A 26 13.95 -7.59 6.80
N GLU A 27 14.81 -7.80 5.81
CA GLU A 27 14.53 -7.49 4.42
C GLU A 27 14.49 -8.79 3.62
N CYS A 28 13.57 -8.85 2.67
CA CYS A 28 13.47 -9.95 1.71
C CYS A 28 13.36 -9.38 0.30
N ASN A 29 13.71 -10.20 -0.70
CA ASN A 29 13.59 -9.84 -2.11
C ASN A 29 12.54 -10.71 -2.79
N GLY A 30 11.62 -10.07 -3.53
CA GLY A 30 10.53 -10.76 -4.20
C GLY A 30 10.03 -10.01 -5.43
N ILE A 31 8.93 -10.49 -5.99
CA ILE A 31 8.25 -9.84 -7.11
C ILE A 31 7.17 -8.86 -6.64
N GLY A 32 6.87 -8.86 -5.34
CA GLY A 32 5.84 -8.09 -4.68
C GLY A 32 5.98 -8.20 -3.17
N CYS A 33 5.39 -7.26 -2.44
CA CYS A 33 5.40 -7.25 -0.99
C CYS A 33 4.01 -7.59 -0.45
N ILE A 34 3.97 -8.32 0.66
CA ILE A 34 2.76 -8.76 1.34
C ILE A 34 2.74 -8.16 2.75
N ARG A 35 1.55 -7.70 3.16
CA ARG A 35 1.24 -7.32 4.53
C ARG A 35 -0.02 -8.05 4.99
N MET A 36 0.07 -8.73 6.11
CA MET A 36 -1.06 -9.35 6.78
C MET A 36 -1.30 -8.63 8.09
N LYS A 37 -2.56 -8.35 8.40
CA LYS A 37 -3.00 -7.76 9.64
C LYS A 37 -4.08 -8.63 10.26
N SER A 38 -3.89 -9.01 11.51
CA SER A 38 -4.91 -9.72 12.28
C SER A 38 -5.70 -8.74 13.14
N TYR A 39 -7.02 -8.92 13.17
CA TYR A 39 -7.96 -8.19 14.03
C TYR A 39 -8.42 -9.01 15.23
N ASN A 40 -8.11 -10.31 15.25
CA ASN A 40 -8.46 -11.17 16.36
C ASN A 40 -7.48 -10.94 17.54
N THR A 41 -8.03 -10.69 18.72
CA THR A 41 -7.28 -10.47 19.97
C THR A 41 -6.62 -11.74 20.50
N GLU A 42 -6.95 -12.92 19.97
CA GLU A 42 -6.33 -14.20 20.36
C GLU A 42 -5.01 -14.48 19.63
N HIS A 43 -4.69 -13.73 18.56
CA HIS A 43 -3.43 -13.90 17.85
C HIS A 43 -2.31 -13.07 18.49
N ILE A 44 -1.16 -13.71 18.69
CA ILE A 44 0.04 -13.13 19.32
C ILE A 44 0.58 -11.97 18.48
N HIS A 45 0.41 -12.03 17.16
CA HIS A 45 0.92 -11.05 16.21
C HIS A 45 -0.17 -10.28 15.50
N THR A 46 -0.07 -8.95 15.54
CA THR A 46 -1.06 -8.05 14.94
C THR A 46 -0.76 -7.78 13.46
N ILE A 47 0.52 -7.75 13.10
CA ILE A 47 0.99 -7.47 11.74
C ILE A 47 2.10 -8.46 11.38
N ALA A 48 2.02 -9.02 10.18
CA ALA A 48 3.09 -9.80 9.56
C ALA A 48 3.39 -9.27 8.16
N LEU A 49 4.67 -9.28 7.79
CA LEU A 49 5.20 -8.74 6.55
C LEU A 49 6.08 -9.79 5.89
N THR A 50 5.98 -9.93 4.57
CA THR A 50 6.86 -10.84 3.83
C THR A 50 6.88 -10.51 2.33
N CYS A 51 7.70 -11.23 1.57
CA CYS A 51 7.82 -11.11 0.12
C CYS A 51 6.99 -12.16 -0.62
N LEU A 52 6.46 -11.78 -1.78
CA LEU A 52 5.94 -12.73 -2.74
C LEU A 52 7.13 -13.35 -3.53
N PRO A 53 7.34 -14.67 -3.47
CA PRO A 53 8.51 -15.30 -4.08
C PRO A 53 8.44 -15.32 -5.62
N TYR A 54 9.60 -15.36 -6.28
CA TYR A 54 9.73 -15.37 -7.75
C TYR A 54 9.05 -16.55 -8.46
N ALA A 55 8.81 -17.66 -7.76
CA ALA A 55 8.25 -18.88 -8.34
C ALA A 55 6.73 -18.81 -8.62
N THR A 56 6.03 -17.79 -8.10
CA THR A 56 4.61 -17.54 -8.43
C THR A 56 4.41 -17.00 -9.85
N ARG A 57 5.50 -16.74 -10.58
CA ARG A 57 5.55 -16.22 -11.97
C ARG A 57 4.80 -17.07 -13.00
N THR A 58 4.54 -18.35 -12.71
CA THR A 58 3.79 -19.26 -13.59
C THR A 58 2.27 -19.20 -13.39
N TYR A 59 1.81 -18.52 -12.34
CA TYR A 59 0.40 -18.43 -11.96
C TYR A 59 -0.12 -16.99 -12.11
N GLN A 60 -1.43 -16.85 -12.31
CA GLN A 60 -2.08 -15.56 -12.37
C GLN A 60 -1.93 -14.87 -11.00
N LEU A 61 -1.04 -13.88 -10.94
CA LEU A 61 -0.77 -13.09 -9.73
C LEU A 61 -2.08 -12.53 -9.18
N GLU A 62 -2.21 -12.59 -7.85
CA GLU A 62 -3.31 -11.91 -7.19
C GLU A 62 -3.20 -10.40 -7.44
N PRO A 63 -4.34 -9.71 -7.70
CA PRO A 63 -4.32 -8.28 -7.96
C PRO A 63 -3.82 -7.52 -6.74
N ALA A 64 -3.05 -6.45 -6.98
CA ALA A 64 -2.65 -5.54 -5.92
C ALA A 64 -3.87 -4.95 -5.20
N GLY A 65 -3.70 -4.70 -3.90
CA GLY A 65 -4.75 -4.17 -3.03
C GLY A 65 -4.90 -4.99 -1.76
N CYS A 66 -5.81 -4.52 -0.91
CA CYS A 66 -6.14 -5.14 0.36
C CYS A 66 -7.48 -5.86 0.29
N ARG A 67 -7.56 -7.00 0.95
CA ARG A 67 -8.75 -7.82 1.06
C ARG A 67 -8.89 -8.28 2.50
N ILE A 68 -10.12 -8.24 2.98
CA ILE A 68 -10.49 -8.72 4.32
C ILE A 68 -10.96 -10.16 4.17
N SER A 69 -10.59 -11.02 5.09
CA SER A 69 -11.10 -12.39 5.17
C SER A 69 -12.61 -12.40 5.33
N LEU A 70 -13.27 -13.46 4.86
CA LEU A 70 -14.73 -13.63 4.96
C LEU A 70 -15.24 -13.52 6.40
N SER A 71 -14.43 -13.91 7.38
CA SER A 71 -14.74 -13.79 8.81
C SER A 71 -14.52 -12.38 9.38
N GLY A 72 -13.89 -11.46 8.63
CA GLY A 72 -13.53 -10.13 9.12
C GLY A 72 -12.31 -10.11 10.07
N GLU A 73 -11.73 -11.27 10.37
CA GLU A 73 -10.71 -11.42 11.42
C GLU A 73 -9.29 -11.06 10.97
N SER A 74 -9.07 -10.91 9.67
CA SER A 74 -7.76 -10.57 9.13
C SER A 74 -7.87 -9.83 7.80
N GLU A 75 -6.89 -8.99 7.50
CA GLU A 75 -6.70 -8.29 6.24
C GLU A 75 -5.36 -8.71 5.63
N HIS A 76 -5.35 -8.97 4.33
CA HIS A 76 -4.14 -9.21 3.56
C HIS A 76 -4.04 -8.18 2.43
N CYS A 77 -2.88 -7.57 2.29
CA CYS A 77 -2.55 -6.58 1.29
C CYS A 77 -1.35 -7.04 0.47
N ILE A 78 -1.43 -6.84 -0.85
CA ILE A 78 -0.34 -7.14 -1.80
C ILE A 78 -0.05 -5.88 -2.62
N CYS A 79 1.23 -5.55 -2.81
CA CYS A 79 1.68 -4.43 -3.63
C CYS A 79 2.89 -4.82 -4.50
N TYR A 80 3.01 -4.18 -5.67
CA TYR A 80 4.00 -4.49 -6.70
C TYR A 80 4.71 -3.23 -7.25
N ASP A 81 4.58 -2.09 -6.56
CA ASP A 81 4.88 -0.77 -7.14
C ASP A 81 6.30 -0.28 -6.86
N PHE A 82 6.77 -0.39 -5.60
CA PHE A 82 8.07 0.13 -5.15
C PHE A 82 8.59 -0.61 -3.91
N ASP A 83 9.88 -0.48 -3.62
CA ASP A 83 10.52 -1.12 -2.47
C ASP A 83 9.87 -0.71 -1.15
N TYR A 84 9.69 -1.68 -0.25
CA TYR A 84 9.07 -1.52 1.07
C TYR A 84 7.62 -1.05 1.04
N CYS A 85 6.89 -1.27 -0.06
CA CYS A 85 5.48 -0.86 -0.17
C CYS A 85 4.57 -1.49 0.89
N ASN A 86 4.95 -2.65 1.47
CA ASN A 86 4.22 -3.29 2.58
C ASN A 86 4.36 -2.56 3.93
N HIS A 87 5.15 -1.50 4.01
CA HIS A 87 5.21 -0.62 5.18
C HIS A 87 3.91 0.18 5.37
N ALA A 88 3.27 0.62 4.28
CA ALA A 88 2.11 1.50 4.33
C ALA A 88 0.87 0.75 4.85
N THR A 89 0.18 1.35 5.82
CA THR A 89 -1.16 0.94 6.23
C THR A 89 -2.17 1.29 5.14
N ALA A 90 -3.13 0.38 4.89
CA ALA A 90 -4.17 0.41 3.85
C ALA A 90 -5.08 1.66 3.79
N SER A 91 -4.78 2.71 4.54
CA SER A 91 -5.54 3.96 4.61
C SER A 91 -4.79 5.13 3.98
N SER A 92 -4.32 4.99 2.73
CA SER A 92 -3.78 6.12 1.96
C SER A 92 -4.30 6.13 0.52
N LEU A 93 -5.63 6.05 0.36
CA LEU A 93 -6.28 6.51 -0.87
C LEU A 93 -6.58 8.02 -0.87
N PHE A 94 -6.27 8.74 0.22
CA PHE A 94 -6.40 10.20 0.23
C PHE A 94 -5.13 10.83 -0.36
N SER A 95 -5.11 10.92 -1.68
CA SER A 95 -4.13 11.71 -2.42
C SER A 95 -4.20 13.16 -1.95
N PHE A 96 -3.32 13.56 -1.03
CA PHE A 96 -3.20 14.94 -0.50
C PHE A 96 -3.07 16.00 -1.61
N LYS A 97 -2.68 15.59 -2.82
CA LYS A 97 -2.66 16.45 -4.01
C LYS A 97 -4.03 17.02 -4.39
N LEU A 98 -5.12 16.26 -4.24
CA LEU A 98 -6.47 16.73 -4.57
C LEU A 98 -6.98 17.77 -3.56
N VAL A 99 -6.66 17.60 -2.27
CA VAL A 99 -7.05 18.54 -1.20
C VAL A 99 -6.42 19.91 -1.41
N SER A 100 -5.12 19.96 -1.73
CA SER A 100 -4.42 21.22 -1.98
C SER A 100 -4.98 22.00 -3.16
N ILE A 101 -5.40 21.31 -4.24
CA ILE A 101 -6.00 21.97 -5.41
C ILE A 101 -7.36 22.58 -5.08
N VAL A 102 -8.21 21.86 -4.34
CA VAL A 102 -9.55 22.35 -3.95
C VAL A 102 -9.45 23.59 -3.06
N ILE A 103 -8.54 23.60 -2.08
CA ILE A 103 -8.32 24.77 -1.20
C ILE A 103 -7.85 25.99 -2.01
N PHE A 104 -6.97 25.79 -3.00
CA PHE A 104 -6.50 26.89 -3.84
C PHE A 104 -7.65 27.50 -4.66
N VAL A 105 -8.47 26.67 -5.31
CA VAL A 105 -9.62 27.13 -6.11
C VAL A 105 -10.64 27.90 -5.25
N ILE A 106 -10.94 27.41 -4.05
CA ILE A 106 -11.87 28.08 -3.12
C ILE A 106 -11.34 29.45 -2.70
N ASN A 107 -10.05 29.57 -2.39
CA ASN A 107 -9.47 30.86 -2.02
C ASN A 107 -9.52 31.85 -3.19
N VAL A 108 -9.22 31.40 -4.41
CA VAL A 108 -9.27 32.25 -5.62
C VAL A 108 -10.70 32.75 -5.89
N THR A 109 -11.72 31.89 -5.75
CA THR A 109 -13.11 32.29 -5.97
C THR A 109 -13.62 33.24 -4.88
N ILE A 110 -13.26 33.02 -3.61
CA ILE A 110 -13.59 33.95 -2.52
C ILE A 110 -12.95 35.32 -2.77
N SER A 111 -11.66 35.38 -3.11
CA SER A 111 -11.00 36.65 -3.44
C SER A 111 -11.67 37.37 -4.62
N PHE A 112 -12.06 36.63 -5.66
CA PHE A 112 -12.74 37.21 -6.83
C PHE A 112 -14.12 37.78 -6.48
N THR A 113 -14.94 37.05 -5.71
CA THR A 113 -16.27 37.53 -5.27
C THR A 113 -16.17 38.75 -4.36
N LEU A 114 -15.22 38.79 -3.42
CA LEU A 114 -14.96 39.96 -2.57
C LEU A 114 -14.52 41.18 -3.38
N SER A 115 -13.68 40.98 -4.40
CA SER A 115 -13.22 42.08 -5.28
C SER A 115 -14.32 42.67 -6.17
N HIS A 116 -15.39 41.92 -6.42
CA HIS A 116 -16.53 42.34 -7.26
C HIS A 116 -17.72 42.90 -6.45
N SER A 117 -17.64 42.82 -5.10
CA SER A 117 -18.67 43.27 -4.16
C SER A 117 -18.31 44.59 -3.45
N LEU A 118 -17.17 45.20 -3.82
CA LEU A 118 -16.70 46.48 -3.30
C LEU A 118 -16.79 47.59 -4.37
#